data_AF-A0A9D6QW22-F1
#
_entry.id   AF-A0A9D6QW22-F1
#
_cell.length_a   1.000
_cell.length_b   1.000
_cell.length_c   1.000
_cell.angle_alpha   90.00
_cell.angle_beta   90.00
_cell.angle_gamma   90.00
#
_symmetry.space_group_name_H-M   'P 1'
#
loop_
_entity.id
_entity.type
_entity.pdbx_description
1 polymer ?
#
loop_
_entity_poly.entity_id
_entity_poly.type
_entity_poly.pdbx_seq_one_letter_code
_entity_poly.pdbx_strand_id
1 'polypeptide(L)'
;MNETPAYTEFHPRWYRPRVSTYWWLWRWPYLKFIIRELSSLSVVSFVVMALLQLSALRRGPQAYAEFQELVKHPFLIALAAVSLFFVVFHAITWFNLTPSAMPVRVKGKRLPDFLVAAPNYVVWLVLSGAVAWVVLGG
;
A
#
# COMPACT_ATOMS: atom_id res chain seq x y z
N MET A 1 51.02 -7.17 21.76
CA MET A 1 51.24 -5.80 21.30
C MET A 1 49.90 -5.09 21.37
N ASN A 2 49.72 -4.22 22.36
CA ASN A 2 48.50 -3.42 22.52
C ASN A 2 48.69 -2.13 21.74
N GLU A 3 48.08 -2.01 20.56
CA GLU A 3 48.04 -0.74 19.84
C GLU A 3 47.02 0.17 20.53
N THR A 4 47.51 1.20 21.22
CA THR A 4 46.68 2.29 21.72
C THR A 4 46.09 3.06 20.53
N PRO A 5 44.77 3.25 20.47
CA PRO A 5 44.16 3.97 19.35
C PRO A 5 44.70 5.40 19.29
N ALA A 6 45.23 5.78 18.12
CA ALA A 6 45.76 7.11 17.86
C ALA A 6 44.61 8.15 17.86
N TYR A 7 44.50 8.93 18.93
CA TYR A 7 43.58 10.07 18.99
C TYR A 7 44.20 11.27 18.26
N THR A 8 43.53 11.76 17.22
CA THR A 8 43.89 13.02 16.55
C THR A 8 43.19 14.17 17.26
N GLU A 9 43.94 15.09 17.87
CA GLU A 9 43.41 16.19 18.70
C GLU A 9 42.45 17.16 17.96
N PHE A 10 42.45 17.12 16.62
CA PHE A 10 41.66 18.02 15.77
C PHE A 10 40.67 17.29 14.85
N HIS A 11 40.07 16.20 15.32
CA HIS A 11 38.95 15.59 14.60
C HIS A 11 37.70 16.51 14.70
N PRO A 12 37.19 17.10 13.61
CA PRO A 12 35.98 17.90 13.66
C PRO A 12 34.79 17.02 14.04
N ARG A 13 34.15 17.33 15.17
CA ARG A 13 32.95 16.61 15.61
C ARG A 13 31.82 16.85 14.60
N TRP A 14 31.49 15.81 13.85
CA TRP A 14 30.40 15.84 12.88
C TRP A 14 29.09 16.31 13.54
N TYR A 15 28.56 17.44 13.08
CA TYR A 15 27.26 17.92 13.51
C TYR A 15 26.16 17.01 12.94
N ARG A 16 25.36 16.41 13.82
CA ARG A 16 24.18 15.62 13.45
C ARG A 16 22.93 16.39 13.89
N PRO A 17 22.16 16.98 12.97
CA PRO A 17 20.91 17.64 13.34
C PRO A 17 19.94 16.62 13.94
N ARG A 18 19.21 17.01 14.99
CA ARG A 18 18.15 16.16 15.56
C ARG A 18 16.96 16.16 14.61
N VAL A 19 16.53 14.97 14.18
CA VAL A 19 15.34 14.81 13.35
C VAL A 19 14.13 14.64 14.27
N SER A 20 13.11 15.49 14.10
CA SER A 20 11.85 15.39 14.86
C SER A 20 11.03 14.18 14.40
N THR A 21 10.25 13.56 15.28
CA THR A 21 9.27 12.50 14.92
C THR A 21 8.28 12.95 13.84
N TYR A 22 7.96 14.25 13.81
CA TYR A 22 7.01 14.86 12.87
C TYR A 22 7.68 15.43 11.61
N TRP A 23 8.91 15.01 11.30
CA TRP A 23 9.67 15.45 10.13
C TRP A 23 8.88 15.36 8.81
N TRP A 24 7.99 14.37 8.71
CA TRP A 24 7.21 14.08 7.52
C TRP A 24 6.08 15.08 7.24
N LEU A 25 5.63 15.82 8.26
CA LEU A 25 4.64 16.89 8.10
C LEU A 25 5.23 18.15 7.44
N TRP A 26 6.56 18.26 7.41
CA TRP A 26 7.24 19.48 7.00
C TRP A 26 7.32 19.67 5.49
N ARG A 27 7.23 18.59 4.71
CA ARG A 27 7.28 18.65 3.24
C ARG A 27 6.27 17.70 2.61
N TRP A 28 5.62 18.20 1.57
CA TRP A 28 4.63 17.45 0.79
C TRP A 28 5.14 16.08 0.31
N PRO A 29 6.36 15.92 -0.26
CA PRO A 29 6.84 14.60 -0.67
C PRO A 29 6.93 13.57 0.47
N TYR A 30 7.30 14.02 1.68
CA TYR A 30 7.37 13.15 2.85
C TYR A 30 5.99 12.78 3.37
N LEU A 31 5.06 13.75 3.36
CA LEU A 31 3.67 13.49 3.69
C LEU A 31 3.05 12.46 2.74
N LYS A 32 3.25 12.58 1.41
CA LYS A 32 2.79 11.58 0.42
C LYS A 32 3.35 10.21 0.71
N PHE A 33 4.64 10.14 1.04
CA PHE A 33 5.29 8.88 1.38
C PHE A 33 4.64 8.23 2.61
N ILE A 34 4.43 8.97 3.70
CA ILE A 34 3.82 8.41 4.91
C ILE A 34 2.34 8.04 4.70
N ILE A 35 1.56 8.85 3.96
CA ILE A 35 0.18 8.51 3.59
C ILE A 35 0.14 7.22 2.75
N ARG A 36 1.09 7.05 1.83
CA ARG A 36 1.25 5.81 1.07
C ARG A 36 1.52 4.62 1.99
N GLU A 37 2.46 4.72 2.93
CA GLU A 37 2.71 3.62 3.87
C GLU A 37 1.49 3.31 4.73
N LEU A 38 0.79 4.34 5.23
CA LEU A 38 -0.42 4.18 6.04
C LEU A 38 -1.58 3.54 5.28
N SER A 39 -1.66 3.71 3.96
CA SER A 39 -2.70 3.07 3.14
C SER A 39 -2.65 1.53 3.19
N SER A 40 -1.50 0.93 3.55
CA SER A 40 -1.38 -0.52 3.78
C SER A 40 -2.28 -1.03 4.90
N LEU A 41 -2.59 -0.19 5.90
CA LEU A 41 -3.52 -0.54 6.97
C LEU A 41 -4.92 -0.81 6.43
N SER A 42 -5.33 -0.10 5.37
CA SER A 42 -6.63 -0.36 4.72
C SER A 42 -6.64 -1.71 4.01
N VAL A 43 -5.52 -2.12 3.39
CA VAL A 43 -5.38 -3.46 2.82
C VAL A 43 -5.55 -4.53 3.89
N VAL A 44 -4.92 -4.34 5.05
CA VAL A 44 -5.06 -5.25 6.21
C VAL A 44 -6.52 -5.32 6.67
N SER A 45 -7.24 -4.19 6.73
CA SER A 45 -8.67 -4.19 7.08
C SER A 45 -9.52 -5.04 6.13
N PHE A 46 -9.28 -4.98 4.82
CA PHE A 46 -9.97 -5.84 3.86
C PHE A 46 -9.65 -7.33 4.04
N VAL A 47 -8.38 -7.66 4.28
CA VAL A 47 -7.96 -9.04 4.53
C VAL A 47 -8.65 -9.58 5.80
N VAL A 48 -8.64 -8.81 6.88
CA VAL A 48 -9.34 -9.17 8.13
C VAL A 48 -10.84 -9.37 7.88
N MET A 49 -11.48 -8.46 7.14
CA MET A 49 -12.91 -8.57 6.83
C MET A 49 -13.22 -9.85 6.02
N ALA A 50 -12.40 -10.19 5.03
CA ALA A 50 -12.53 -11.42 4.25
C ALA A 50 -12.37 -12.68 5.11
N LEU A 51 -11.41 -12.67 6.06
CA LEU A 51 -11.22 -13.78 7.00
C LEU A 51 -12.40 -13.93 7.97
N LEU A 52 -12.97 -12.82 8.44
CA LEU A 52 -14.17 -12.83 9.27
C LEU A 52 -15.38 -13.37 8.50
N GLN A 53 -15.56 -12.95 7.25
CA GLN A 53 -16.59 -13.47 6.37
C GLN A 53 -16.45 -14.98 6.16
N LEU A 54 -15.24 -15.47 5.87
CA LEU A 54 -14.95 -16.89 5.72
C LEU A 54 -15.22 -17.67 7.02
N SER A 55 -14.84 -17.11 8.17
CA SER A 55 -15.11 -17.69 9.49
C SER A 55 -16.61 -17.81 9.76
N ALA A 56 -17.40 -16.77 9.44
CA ALA A 56 -18.86 -16.78 9.56
C ALA A 56 -19.49 -17.82 8.63
N LEU A 57 -19.01 -17.92 7.39
CA LEU A 57 -19.47 -18.92 6.42
C LEU A 57 -19.24 -20.35 6.92
N ARG A 58 -18.08 -20.62 7.55
CA ARG A 58 -17.76 -21.93 8.14
C ARG A 58 -18.63 -22.29 9.35
N ARG A 59 -19.18 -21.31 10.07
CA ARG A 59 -20.03 -21.52 11.26
C ARG A 59 -21.49 -21.80 10.91
N GLY A 60 -21.87 -21.66 9.64
CA GLY A 60 -23.19 -22.01 9.13
C GLY A 60 -24.06 -20.79 8.78
N PRO A 61 -25.28 -21.04 8.26
CA PRO A 61 -26.11 -20.02 7.64
C PRO A 61 -26.51 -18.89 8.59
N GLN A 62 -26.80 -19.21 9.85
CA GLN A 62 -27.20 -18.21 10.85
C GLN A 62 -26.05 -17.22 11.14
N ALA A 63 -24.84 -17.73 11.42
CA ALA A 63 -23.69 -16.88 11.69
C ALA A 63 -23.32 -16.00 10.48
N TYR A 64 -23.52 -16.53 9.26
CA TYR A 64 -23.31 -15.75 8.05
C TYR A 64 -24.36 -14.64 7.87
N ALA A 65 -25.63 -14.91 8.17
CA ALA A 65 -26.69 -13.90 8.14
C ALA A 65 -26.44 -12.78 9.18
N GLU A 66 -26.03 -13.13 10.39
CA GLU A 66 -25.65 -12.15 11.42
C GLU A 66 -24.47 -11.28 10.96
N PHE A 67 -23.46 -11.87 10.32
CA PHE A 67 -22.35 -11.11 9.72
C PHE A 67 -22.83 -10.17 8.60
N GLN A 68 -23.76 -10.61 7.75
CA GLN A 68 -24.33 -9.77 6.70
C GLN A 68 -25.08 -8.57 7.26
N GLU A 69 -25.86 -8.74 8.34
CA GLU A 69 -26.52 -7.63 9.01
C GLU A 69 -25.53 -6.67 9.65
N LEU A 70 -24.44 -7.18 10.24
CA LEU A 70 -23.36 -6.34 10.77
C LEU A 70 -22.77 -5.44 9.68
N VAL A 71 -22.33 -6.01 8.55
CA VAL A 71 -21.65 -5.22 7.50
C VAL A 71 -22.55 -4.23 6.77
N LYS A 72 -23.88 -4.39 6.85
CA LYS A 72 -24.86 -3.42 6.35
C LYS A 72 -24.95 -2.16 7.21
N HIS A 73 -24.37 -2.15 8.41
CA HIS A 73 -24.38 -0.98 9.27
C HIS A 73 -23.70 0.23 8.57
N PRO A 74 -24.34 1.42 8.51
CA PRO A 74 -23.89 2.53 7.68
C PRO A 74 -22.47 3.00 8.03
N PHE A 75 -22.09 2.93 9.29
CA PHE A 75 -20.72 3.23 9.72
C PHE A 75 -19.68 2.27 9.10
N LEU A 76 -19.99 0.98 9.01
CA LEU A 76 -19.08 -0.01 8.42
C LEU A 76 -19.00 0.14 6.90
N ILE A 77 -20.11 0.51 6.26
CA ILE A 77 -20.12 0.86 4.83
C ILE A 77 -19.23 2.08 4.57
N ALA A 78 -19.36 3.14 5.38
CA ALA A 78 -18.53 4.33 5.26
C ALA A 78 -17.04 4.01 5.47
N LEU A 79 -16.73 3.19 6.49
CA LEU A 79 -15.37 2.72 6.74
C LEU A 79 -14.84 1.91 5.55
N ALA A 80 -15.63 0.99 5.00
CA ALA A 80 -15.26 0.19 3.85
C ALA A 80 -15.03 1.05 2.59
N ALA A 81 -15.82 2.09 2.38
CA ALA A 81 -15.64 3.04 1.28
C ALA A 81 -14.33 3.83 1.41
N VAL A 82 -14.01 4.32 2.62
CA VAL A 82 -12.72 4.98 2.91
C VAL A 82 -11.55 4.02 2.73
N SER A 83 -11.67 2.80 3.25
CA SER A 83 -10.65 1.77 3.05
C SER A 83 -10.48 1.45 1.56
N LEU A 84 -11.57 1.36 0.78
CA LEU A 84 -11.52 1.09 -0.65
C LEU A 84 -10.76 2.19 -1.38
N PHE A 85 -11.04 3.45 -1.06
CA PHE A 85 -10.29 4.59 -1.57
C PHE A 85 -8.79 4.45 -1.31
N PHE A 86 -8.40 4.10 -0.08
CA PHE A 86 -6.99 3.90 0.27
C PHE A 86 -6.36 2.69 -0.42
N VAL A 87 -7.09 1.60 -0.64
CA VAL A 87 -6.61 0.43 -1.40
C VAL A 87 -6.38 0.80 -2.86
N VAL A 88 -7.28 1.55 -3.49
CA VAL A 88 -7.11 2.05 -4.87
C VAL A 88 -5.91 2.99 -4.94
N PHE A 89 -5.80 3.93 -4.00
CA PHE A 89 -4.64 4.80 -3.90
C PHE A 89 -3.33 4.02 -3.73
N HIS A 90 -3.33 2.99 -2.87
CA HIS A 90 -2.20 2.09 -2.67
C HIS A 90 -1.78 1.41 -3.98
N ALA A 91 -2.72 0.82 -4.71
CA ALA A 91 -2.47 0.15 -5.98
C ALA A 91 -1.89 1.10 -7.04
N ILE A 92 -2.47 2.29 -7.21
CA ILE A 92 -1.98 3.32 -8.15
C ILE A 92 -0.54 3.72 -7.84
N THR A 93 -0.23 3.99 -6.57
CA THR A 93 1.13 4.37 -6.18
C THR A 93 2.12 3.22 -6.37
N TRP A 94 1.71 1.98 -6.16
CA TRP A 94 2.54 0.79 -6.41
C TRP A 94 2.85 0.65 -7.90
N PHE A 95 1.86 0.74 -8.80
CA PHE A 95 2.06 0.66 -10.25
C PHE A 95 2.99 1.76 -10.78
N ASN A 96 2.91 2.95 -10.19
CA ASN A 96 3.77 4.08 -10.57
C ASN A 96 5.22 3.92 -10.06
N LEU A 97 5.45 3.10 -9.02
CA LEU A 97 6.79 2.79 -8.51
C LEU A 97 7.47 1.64 -9.28
N THR A 98 6.69 0.74 -9.88
CA THR A 98 7.19 -0.39 -10.69
C THR A 98 8.29 -0.01 -11.70
N PRO A 99 8.14 1.02 -12.56
CA PRO A 99 9.21 1.42 -13.51
C PRO A 99 10.50 1.89 -12.83
N SER A 100 10.40 2.42 -11.61
CA SER A 100 11.57 2.89 -10.85
C SER A 100 12.34 1.73 -10.23
N ALA A 101 11.65 0.66 -9.82
CA ALA A 101 12.28 -0.55 -9.29
C ALA A 101 12.84 -1.46 -10.40
N MET A 102 12.23 -1.44 -11.59
CA MET A 102 12.62 -2.24 -12.74
C MET A 102 12.99 -1.35 -13.93
N PRO A 103 14.24 -0.86 -14.01
CA PRO A 103 14.69 -0.07 -15.15
C PRO A 103 14.88 -0.96 -16.38
N VAL A 104 13.79 -1.26 -17.07
CA VAL A 104 13.80 -2.06 -18.30
C VAL A 104 14.49 -1.27 -19.41
N ARG A 105 15.51 -1.89 -20.03
CA ARG A 105 16.22 -1.32 -21.18
C ARG A 105 16.01 -2.22 -22.39
N VAL A 106 15.61 -1.64 -23.51
CA VAL A 106 15.44 -2.35 -24.79
C VAL A 106 16.37 -1.69 -25.81
N LYS A 107 17.21 -2.50 -26.46
CA LYS A 107 18.21 -2.03 -27.45
C LYS A 107 19.10 -0.88 -26.90
N GLY A 108 19.50 -0.97 -25.63
CA GLY A 108 20.35 0.03 -24.97
C GLY A 108 19.64 1.31 -24.53
N LYS A 109 18.36 1.51 -24.86
CA LYS A 109 17.56 2.68 -24.41
C LYS A 109 16.65 2.30 -23.24
N ARG A 110 16.55 3.18 -22.25
CA ARG A 110 15.58 3.03 -21.15
C ARG A 110 14.16 3.15 -21.71
N LEU A 111 13.31 2.18 -21.38
CA LEU A 111 11.91 2.23 -21.77
C LEU A 111 11.20 3.38 -21.02
N PRO A 112 10.32 4.14 -21.68
CA PRO A 112 9.44 5.09 -21.01
C PRO A 112 8.69 4.44 -19.85
N ASP A 113 8.66 5.09 -18.69
CA ASP A 113 8.06 4.55 -17.46
C ASP A 113 6.58 4.15 -17.66
N PHE A 114 5.83 4.90 -18.49
CA PHE A 114 4.45 4.58 -18.85
C PHE A 114 4.29 3.21 -19.53
N LEU A 115 5.25 2.78 -20.36
CA LEU A 115 5.17 1.48 -21.03
C LEU A 115 5.34 0.31 -20.06
N VAL A 116 5.94 0.54 -18.89
CA VAL A 116 6.06 -0.45 -17.81
C VAL A 116 4.84 -0.40 -16.89
N ALA A 117 4.30 0.78 -16.60
CA ALA A 117 3.14 0.93 -15.73
C ALA A 117 1.81 0.57 -16.41
N ALA A 118 1.61 0.94 -17.68
CA ALA A 118 0.33 0.77 -18.40
C ALA A 118 -0.18 -0.68 -18.45
N PRO A 119 0.67 -1.71 -18.69
CA PRO A 119 0.23 -3.11 -18.64
C PRO A 119 -0.40 -3.49 -17.30
N ASN A 120 0.13 -2.98 -16.18
CA ASN A 120 -0.42 -3.26 -14.85
C ASN A 120 -1.84 -2.68 -14.70
N TYR A 121 -2.08 -1.45 -15.17
CA TYR A 121 -3.40 -0.85 -15.19
C TYR A 121 -4.38 -1.62 -16.09
N VAL A 122 -3.94 -2.05 -17.27
CA VAL A 122 -4.77 -2.84 -18.20
C VAL A 122 -5.17 -4.16 -17.55
N VAL A 123 -4.21 -4.92 -17.02
CA VAL A 123 -4.47 -6.19 -16.32
C VAL A 123 -5.41 -5.97 -15.14
N TRP A 124 -5.19 -4.93 -14.35
CA TRP A 124 -6.04 -4.61 -13.19
C TRP A 124 -7.49 -4.31 -13.60
N LEU A 125 -7.71 -3.52 -14.65
CA LEU A 125 -9.06 -3.20 -15.15
C LEU A 125 -9.75 -4.43 -15.74
N VAL A 126 -9.03 -5.24 -16.53
CA VAL A 126 -9.57 -6.47 -17.13
C VAL A 126 -9.98 -7.47 -16.04
N LEU A 127 -9.13 -7.71 -15.05
CA LEU A 127 -9.44 -8.61 -13.95
C LEU A 127 -10.59 -8.09 -13.10
N SER A 128 -10.64 -6.78 -12.81
CA SER A 128 -11.76 -6.18 -12.07
C SER A 128 -13.08 -6.32 -12.83
N GLY A 129 -13.06 -6.12 -14.15
CA GLY A 129 -14.21 -6.30 -15.03
C GLY A 129 -14.67 -7.77 -15.08
N ALA A 130 -13.73 -8.71 -15.17
CA ALA A 130 -14.04 -10.14 -15.13
C ALA A 130 -14.69 -10.56 -13.81
N VAL A 131 -14.17 -10.09 -12.67
CA VAL A 131 -14.77 -10.34 -11.36
C VAL A 131 -16.17 -9.72 -11.27
N ALA A 132 -16.33 -8.47 -11.70
CA ALA A 132 -17.64 -7.81 -11.71
C ALA A 132 -18.64 -8.56 -12.60
N TRP A 133 -18.22 -9.05 -13.76
CA TRP A 133 -19.05 -9.85 -14.64
C TRP A 133 -19.49 -11.18 -13.99
N VAL A 134 -18.58 -11.89 -13.32
CA VAL A 134 -18.92 -13.13 -12.59
C VAL A 134 -19.90 -12.85 -11.44
N VAL A 135 -19.74 -11.74 -10.73
CA VAL A 135 -20.58 -11.39 -9.57
C VAL A 135 -21.95 -10.83 -9.96
N LEU A 136 -22.04 -10.06 -11.05
CA LEU A 136 -23.29 -9.39 -11.49
C LEU A 136 -24.03 -10.12 -12.62
N GLY A 137 -23.33 -10.95 -13.38
CA GLY A 137 -23.85 -11.67 -14.54
C GLY A 137 -24.21 -13.13 -14.27
N GLY A 138 -23.98 -13.62 -13.05
CA GLY A 138 -24.57 -14.86 -12.54
C GLY A 138 -25.97 -14.62 -12.00
#